data_AF-A0A4R3YRY7-F1
#
_entry.id   AF-A0A4R3YRY7-F1
#
_cell.length_a   1.000
_cell.length_b   1.000
_cell.length_c   1.000
_cell.angle_alpha   90.00
_cell.angle_beta   90.00
_cell.angle_gamma   90.00
#
_symmetry.space_group_name_H-M   'P 1'
#
loop_
_entity.id
_entity.type
_entity.pdbx_description
1 polymer ?
#
loop_
_entity_poly.entity_id
_entity_poly.type
_entity_poly.pdbx_seq_one_letter_code
_entity_poly.pdbx_strand_id
1 'polypeptide(L)'
;MQRMTETLKVMFSGYLGGCLAGLLLGMLIGRIKIGYLLLEPLLELARPIAIAAIIPILMLFLGLGDGLKIGAVVIASFFPAIINTYSAMRATPQTLEETSLTFGLSRLQATLLVALPHALPVILIDFDWP
;
A
#
# COMPACT_ATOMS: atom_id res chain seq x y z
N MET A 1 26.54 -16.31 -7.09
CA MET A 1 25.88 -16.05 -5.79
C MET A 1 25.80 -14.57 -5.42
N GLN A 2 26.90 -13.80 -5.35
CA GLN A 2 26.89 -12.40 -4.86
C GLN A 2 25.87 -11.46 -5.53
N ARG A 3 25.63 -11.58 -6.85
CA ARG A 3 24.63 -10.74 -7.54
C ARG A 3 23.18 -11.05 -7.14
N MET A 4 22.87 -12.28 -6.76
CA MET A 4 21.51 -12.67 -6.36
C MET A 4 21.15 -12.08 -5.00
N THR A 5 22.12 -12.07 -4.07
CA THR A 5 21.92 -11.47 -2.74
C THR A 5 21.71 -9.96 -2.80
N GLU A 6 22.39 -9.26 -3.70
CA GLU A 6 22.20 -7.80 -3.87
C GLU A 6 20.82 -7.48 -4.46
N THR A 7 20.39 -8.18 -5.50
CA THR A 7 19.03 -8.00 -6.04
C THR A 7 17.96 -8.30 -4.99
N LEU A 8 18.15 -9.37 -4.19
CA LEU A 8 17.21 -9.74 -3.14
C LEU A 8 17.09 -8.65 -2.07
N LYS A 9 18.21 -8.11 -1.58
CA LYS A 9 18.21 -7.01 -0.60
C LYS A 9 17.49 -5.77 -1.13
N VAL A 10 17.79 -5.38 -2.37
CA VAL A 10 17.17 -4.22 -3.02
C VAL A 10 15.65 -4.40 -3.15
N MET A 11 15.22 -5.55 -3.68
CA MET A 11 13.81 -5.84 -3.86
C MET A 11 13.08 -5.91 -2.52
N PHE A 12 13.64 -6.60 -1.54
CA PHE A 12 13.00 -6.79 -0.24
C PHE A 12 12.90 -5.48 0.56
N SER A 13 13.98 -4.69 0.61
CA SER A 13 13.98 -3.39 1.31
C SER A 13 13.05 -2.37 0.65
N GLY A 14 13.08 -2.28 -0.68
CA GLY A 14 12.20 -1.39 -1.42
C GLY A 14 10.73 -1.81 -1.29
N TYR A 15 10.45 -3.10 -1.38
CA TYR A 15 9.10 -3.64 -1.24
C TYR A 15 8.53 -3.36 0.14
N LEU A 16 9.28 -3.68 1.21
CA LEU A 16 8.86 -3.39 2.59
C LEU A 16 8.60 -1.90 2.80
N GLY A 17 9.49 -1.03 2.33
CA GLY A 17 9.34 0.42 2.47
C GLY A 17 8.07 0.94 1.78
N GLY A 18 7.86 0.55 0.52
CA GLY A 18 6.69 0.96 -0.24
C GLY A 18 5.38 0.38 0.30
N CYS A 19 5.37 -0.90 0.69
CA CYS A 19 4.19 -1.55 1.27
C CYS A 19 3.80 -0.94 2.63
N LEU A 20 4.76 -0.70 3.52
CA LEU A 20 4.45 -0.08 4.82
C LEU A 20 3.92 1.35 4.65
N ALA A 21 4.56 2.16 3.79
CA ALA A 21 4.10 3.51 3.52
C ALA A 21 2.71 3.52 2.86
N GLY A 22 2.49 2.61 1.90
CA GLY A 22 1.21 2.48 1.21
C GLY A 22 0.11 1.94 2.12
N LEU A 23 0.42 1.02 3.03
CA LEU A 23 -0.52 0.50 4.02
C LEU A 23 -0.96 1.59 5.00
N LEU A 24 -0.02 2.39 5.52
CA LEU A 24 -0.35 3.50 6.42
C LEU A 24 -1.26 4.53 5.75
N LEU A 25 -0.94 4.93 4.52
CA LEU A 25 -1.77 5.89 3.77
C LEU A 25 -3.10 5.30 3.32
N GLY A 26 -3.10 4.06 2.83
CA GLY A 26 -4.30 3.34 2.43
C GLY A 26 -5.28 3.16 3.59
N MET A 27 -4.79 2.88 4.81
CA MET A 27 -5.62 2.86 6.01
C MET A 27 -6.21 4.24 6.34
N LEU A 28 -5.40 5.30 6.18
CA LEU A 28 -5.83 6.67 6.48
C LEU A 28 -6.94 7.11 5.50
N ILE A 29 -6.74 6.85 4.21
CA ILE A 29 -7.68 7.16 3.14
C ILE A 29 -8.91 6.26 3.25
N GLY A 30 -8.75 4.99 3.62
CA GLY A 30 -9.79 3.97 3.83
C GLY A 30 -10.94 4.41 4.73
N ARG A 31 -10.63 5.30 5.69
CA ARG A 31 -11.63 5.88 6.60
C ARG A 31 -12.53 6.93 5.94
N ILE A 32 -12.14 7.48 4.79
CA ILE A 32 -12.85 8.56 4.11
C ILE A 32 -13.69 7.95 2.96
N LYS A 33 -15.02 7.96 3.11
CA LYS A 33 -15.98 7.42 2.12
C LYS A 33 -15.85 8.03 0.71
N ILE A 34 -15.38 9.28 0.61
CA ILE A 34 -15.22 10.02 -0.66
C ILE A 34 -13.88 9.71 -1.35
N GLY A 35 -12.92 9.13 -0.63
CA GLY A 35 -11.58 8.84 -1.16
C GLY A 35 -11.62 7.96 -2.39
N TYR A 36 -12.36 6.84 -2.36
CA TYR A 36 -12.41 5.86 -3.45
C TYR A 36 -12.76 6.43 -4.83
N LEU A 37 -13.91 7.11 -4.91
CA LEU A 37 -14.49 7.56 -6.17
C LEU A 37 -13.60 8.57 -6.92
N LEU A 38 -12.75 9.29 -6.17
CA LEU A 38 -11.82 10.26 -6.74
C LEU A 38 -10.42 9.65 -6.93
N LEU A 39 -9.95 8.84 -5.99
CA LEU A 39 -8.61 8.28 -6.04
C LEU A 39 -8.49 7.10 -7.00
N GLU A 40 -9.51 6.26 -7.16
CA GLU A 40 -9.44 5.10 -8.05
C GLU A 40 -9.02 5.47 -9.49
N PRO A 41 -9.71 6.38 -10.20
CA PRO A 41 -9.28 6.80 -11.54
C PRO A 41 -7.94 7.54 -11.54
N LEU A 42 -7.63 8.31 -10.49
CA LEU A 42 -6.33 8.97 -10.36
C LEU A 42 -5.18 7.98 -10.18
N LEU A 43 -5.38 6.92 -9.40
CA LEU A 43 -4.39 5.91 -9.08
C LEU A 43 -4.18 4.96 -10.26
N GLU A 44 -5.25 4.57 -10.96
CA GLU A 44 -5.16 3.78 -12.20
C GLU A 44 -4.39 4.53 -13.29
N LEU A 45 -4.64 5.83 -13.43
CA LEU A 45 -3.99 6.66 -14.45
C LEU A 45 -2.57 7.08 -14.04
N ALA A 46 -2.33 7.25 -12.74
CA ALA A 46 -1.00 7.51 -12.21
C ALA A 46 -0.07 6.30 -12.32
N ARG A 47 -0.56 5.06 -12.19
CA ARG A 47 0.30 3.87 -12.12
C ARG A 47 1.29 3.72 -13.30
N PRO A 48 0.87 3.83 -14.58
CA PRO A 48 1.78 3.70 -15.72
C PRO A 48 2.68 4.95 -15.90
N ILE A 49 2.12 6.14 -15.66
CA ILE A 49 2.81 7.42 -15.90
C ILE A 49 3.84 7.69 -14.80
N ALA A 50 3.50 7.40 -13.55
CA ALA A 50 4.33 7.70 -12.39
C ALA A 50 5.65 6.95 -12.47
N ILE A 51 5.67 5.64 -12.74
CA ILE A 51 6.92 4.86 -12.78
C ILE A 51 7.84 5.39 -13.90
N ALA A 52 7.30 5.64 -15.10
CA ALA A 52 8.10 6.12 -16.23
C ALA A 52 8.64 7.55 -16.02
N ALA A 53 7.84 8.45 -15.44
CA ALA A 53 8.20 9.84 -15.22
C ALA A 53 9.09 10.07 -13.98
N ILE A 54 9.02 9.19 -12.98
CA ILE A 54 9.74 9.33 -11.71
C ILE A 54 11.18 8.81 -11.80
N ILE A 55 11.48 7.85 -12.68
CA ILE A 55 12.85 7.30 -12.80
C ILE A 55 13.92 8.39 -13.05
N PRO A 56 13.75 9.34 -13.99
CA PRO A 56 14.71 10.42 -14.18
C PRO A 56 14.90 11.31 -12.94
N ILE A 57 13.81 11.55 -12.21
CA ILE A 57 13.82 12.35 -10.98
C ILE A 57 14.58 11.59 -9.88
N LEU A 58 14.26 10.31 -9.68
CA LEU A 58 14.99 9.46 -8.72
C LEU A 58 16.47 9.39 -9.07
N MET A 59 16.82 9.32 -10.36
CA MET A 59 18.20 9.33 -10.81
C MET A 59 18.91 10.64 -10.46
N LEU A 60 18.21 11.78 -10.54
CA LEU A 60 18.75 13.08 -10.14
C LEU A 60 19.02 13.18 -8.63
N PHE A 61 18.11 12.67 -7.80
CA PHE A 61 18.22 12.79 -6.34
C PHE A 61 19.06 11.68 -5.67
N LEU A 62 18.88 10.43 -6.08
CA LEU A 62 19.55 9.26 -5.48
C LEU A 62 20.81 8.83 -6.25
N GLY A 63 21.04 9.41 -7.43
CA GLY A 63 22.16 9.04 -8.30
C GLY A 63 21.99 7.67 -8.97
N LEU A 64 23.07 7.17 -9.56
CA LEU A 64 23.15 5.84 -10.16
C LEU A 64 23.60 4.82 -9.10
N GLY A 65 22.90 3.70 -8.99
CA GLY A 65 23.28 2.61 -8.07
C GLY A 65 22.09 1.91 -7.44
N ASP A 66 22.29 1.32 -6.27
CA ASP A 66 21.25 0.56 -5.58
C ASP A 66 20.15 1.45 -4.98
N GLY A 67 20.48 2.71 -4.62
CA GLY A 67 19.48 3.69 -4.17
C GLY A 67 18.37 3.92 -5.20
N LEU A 68 18.74 4.11 -6.47
CA LEU A 68 17.78 4.25 -7.57
C LEU A 68 16.86 3.03 -7.70
N LYS A 69 17.44 1.82 -7.62
CA LYS A 69 16.65 0.58 -7.71
C LYS A 69 15.69 0.43 -6.54
N ILE A 70 16.15 0.70 -5.32
CA ILE A 70 15.31 0.67 -4.11
C ILE A 70 14.17 1.69 -4.25
N GLY A 71 14.48 2.94 -4.61
CA GLY A 71 13.48 4.00 -4.82
C GLY A 71 12.44 3.64 -5.88
N ALA A 72 12.87 3.03 -6.98
CA ALA A 72 11.95 2.57 -8.02
C ALA A 72 11.01 1.47 -7.49
N VAL A 73 11.52 0.50 -6.72
CA VAL A 73 10.70 -0.56 -6.11
C VAL A 73 9.73 0.03 -5.08
N VAL A 74 10.17 0.97 -4.24
CA VAL A 74 9.30 1.66 -3.26
C VAL A 74 8.11 2.29 -3.97
N ILE A 75 8.34 3.08 -5.03
CA ILE A 75 7.27 3.75 -5.76
C ILE A 75 6.37 2.73 -6.48
N ALA A 76 6.96 1.69 -7.07
CA ALA A 76 6.21 0.65 -7.77
C ALA A 76 5.30 -0.17 -6.84
N SER A 77 5.71 -0.44 -5.60
CA SER A 77 4.89 -1.16 -4.61
C SER A 77 3.96 -0.25 -3.81
N PHE A 78 4.25 1.04 -3.71
CA PHE A 78 3.48 2.00 -2.92
C PHE A 78 2.04 2.19 -3.40
N PHE A 79 1.84 2.46 -4.70
CA PHE A 79 0.50 2.66 -5.27
C PHE A 79 -0.41 1.43 -5.12
N PRO A 80 -0.02 0.22 -5.54
CA PRO A 80 -0.85 -0.96 -5.33
C PRO A 80 -1.07 -1.25 -3.84
N ALA A 81 -0.07 -1.02 -2.96
CA ALA A 81 -0.27 -1.18 -1.52
C ALA A 81 -1.35 -0.25 -0.96
N ILE A 82 -1.45 1.00 -1.43
CA ILE A 82 -2.53 1.93 -1.07
C ILE A 82 -3.88 1.38 -1.53
N ILE A 83 -3.98 1.00 -2.80
CA ILE A 83 -5.22 0.51 -3.41
C ILE A 83 -5.72 -0.73 -2.67
N ASN A 84 -4.86 -1.73 -2.48
CA ASN A 84 -5.23 -3.00 -1.88
C ASN A 84 -5.62 -2.82 -0.41
N THR A 85 -4.87 -1.99 0.33
CA THR A 85 -5.21 -1.63 1.72
C THR A 85 -6.55 -0.91 1.80
N TYR A 86 -6.77 0.06 0.93
CA TYR A 86 -8.02 0.80 0.88
C TYR A 86 -9.22 -0.12 0.58
N SER A 87 -9.12 -0.93 -0.48
CA SER A 87 -10.17 -1.85 -0.92
C SER A 87 -10.49 -2.89 0.15
N ALA A 88 -9.48 -3.46 0.81
CA ALA A 88 -9.67 -4.42 1.89
C ALA A 88 -10.34 -3.80 3.13
N MET A 89 -9.94 -2.58 3.50
CA MET A 89 -10.55 -1.83 4.60
C MET A 89 -12.03 -1.52 4.32
N ARG A 90 -12.39 -1.22 3.06
CA ARG A 90 -13.76 -0.94 2.66
C ARG A 90 -14.63 -2.19 2.52
N ALA A 91 -14.02 -3.31 2.12
CA ALA A 91 -14.68 -4.61 2.08
C ALA A 91 -15.03 -5.15 3.48
N THR A 92 -14.39 -4.61 4.53
CA THR A 92 -14.71 -4.96 5.92
C THR A 92 -16.16 -4.56 6.25
N PRO A 93 -17.02 -5.51 6.67
CA PRO A 93 -18.40 -5.23 7.03
C PRO A 93 -18.52 -4.12 8.10
N GLN A 94 -19.38 -3.12 7.87
CA GLN A 94 -19.67 -2.07 8.86
C GLN A 94 -20.17 -2.65 10.19
N THR A 95 -20.85 -3.80 10.14
CA THR A 95 -21.32 -4.52 11.33
C THR A 95 -20.18 -4.94 12.27
N LEU A 96 -18.99 -5.29 11.75
CA LEU A 96 -17.80 -5.59 12.57
C LEU A 96 -17.28 -4.34 13.28
N GLU A 97 -17.30 -3.19 12.59
CA GLU A 97 -16.89 -1.92 13.19
C GLU A 97 -17.89 -1.49 14.27
N GLU A 98 -19.19 -1.56 14.00
CA GLU A 98 -20.25 -1.21 14.96
C GLU A 98 -20.27 -2.13 16.19
N THR A 99 -20.08 -3.44 16.01
CA THR A 99 -19.96 -4.37 17.15
C THR A 99 -18.73 -4.03 17.98
N SER A 100 -17.58 -3.78 17.35
CA SER A 100 -16.36 -3.44 18.09
C SER A 100 -16.53 -2.18 18.96
N LEU A 101 -17.22 -1.15 18.45
CA LEU A 101 -17.53 0.07 19.21
C LEU A 101 -18.50 -0.22 20.38
N THR A 102 -19.46 -1.13 20.17
CA THR A 102 -20.41 -1.55 21.23
C THR A 102 -19.71 -2.33 22.35
N PHE A 103 -18.65 -3.08 22.04
CA PHE A 103 -17.78 -3.73 23.02
C PHE A 103 -16.82 -2.77 23.75
N GLY A 104 -16.92 -1.45 23.49
CA GLY A 104 -16.12 -0.42 24.17
C GLY A 104 -14.75 -0.15 23.56
N LEU A 105 -14.47 -0.68 22.35
CA LEU A 105 -13.24 -0.36 21.63
C LEU A 105 -13.29 1.08 21.10
N SER A 106 -12.18 1.81 21.20
CA SER A 106 -12.02 3.09 20.51
C SER A 106 -11.94 2.88 18.98
N ARG A 107 -12.25 3.89 18.17
CA ARG A 107 -12.15 3.83 16.70
C ARG A 107 -10.78 3.35 16.20
N LEU A 108 -9.71 3.69 16.91
CA LEU A 108 -8.35 3.27 16.58
C LEU A 108 -8.12 1.80 16.91
N GLN A 109 -8.63 1.33 18.06
CA GLN A 109 -8.59 -0.08 18.44
C GLN A 109 -9.48 -0.94 17.53
N ALA A 110 -10.68 -0.49 17.18
CA ALA A 110 -11.55 -1.13 16.21
C ALA A 110 -10.83 -1.34 14.87
N THR A 111 -10.13 -0.31 14.38
CA THR A 111 -9.33 -0.42 13.17
C THR A 111 -8.16 -1.39 13.32
N LEU A 112 -7.34 -1.27 14.38
CA LEU A 112 -6.11 -2.07 14.50
C LEU A 112 -6.34 -3.52 14.93
N LEU A 113 -7.38 -3.80 15.73
CA LEU A 113 -7.63 -5.11 16.34
C LEU A 113 -8.73 -5.90 15.63
N VAL A 114 -9.57 -5.24 14.82
CA VAL A 114 -10.69 -5.91 14.13
C VAL A 114 -10.57 -5.72 12.62
N ALA A 115 -10.62 -4.49 12.13
CA ALA A 115 -10.65 -4.24 10.68
C ALA A 115 -9.33 -4.60 9.99
N LEU A 116 -8.19 -4.21 10.56
CA LEU A 116 -6.86 -4.46 10.01
C LEU A 116 -6.53 -5.96 9.93
N PRO A 117 -6.68 -6.79 11.00
CA PRO A 117 -6.43 -8.23 10.89
C PRO A 117 -7.43 -8.95 9.97
N HIS A 118 -8.67 -8.45 9.86
CA HIS A 118 -9.65 -8.96 8.90
C HIS A 118 -9.28 -8.64 7.45
N ALA A 119 -8.81 -7.41 7.21
CA ALA A 119 -8.37 -6.93 5.90
C ALA A 119 -7.01 -7.50 5.49
N LEU A 120 -6.12 -7.79 6.43
CA LEU A 120 -4.75 -8.27 6.22
C LEU A 120 -4.62 -9.42 5.21
N PRO A 121 -5.40 -10.51 5.28
CA PRO A 121 -5.35 -11.57 4.27
C PRO A 121 -5.67 -11.02 2.87
N VAL A 122 -6.64 -10.12 2.72
CA VAL A 122 -6.99 -9.50 1.43
C VAL A 122 -5.89 -8.54 0.95
N ILE A 123 -5.25 -7.81 1.86
CA ILE A 123 -4.14 -6.88 1.52
C ILE A 123 -2.92 -7.65 0.99
N LEU A 124 -2.61 -8.79 1.61
CA LEU A 124 -1.46 -9.63 1.26
C LEU A 124 -1.74 -10.53 0.05
N ILE A 125 -2.99 -10.97 -0.08
CA ILE A 125 -3.45 -11.90 -1.10
C ILE A 125 -4.28 -11.09 -2.09
N ASP A 126 -3.59 -10.29 -2.89
CA ASP A 126 -4.14 -9.67 -4.11
C ASP A 126 -4.36 -10.78 -5.16
N PHE A 127 -5.31 -11.69 -4.89
CA PHE A 127 -5.64 -12.88 -5.70
C PHE A 127 -7.05 -12.75 -6.31
N ASP A 128 -7.41 -11.57 -6.78
CA ASP A 128 -8.44 -11.40 -7.82
C ASP A 128 -7.76 -11.39 -9.19
N TRP A 129 -7.07 -12.48 -9.51
CA TRP A 129 -6.74 -12.84 -10.88
C TRP A 129 -7.98 -13.52 -11.51
N PRO A 130 -8.51 -13.04 -12.65
CA PRO A 130 -9.54 -13.76 -13.41
C PRO A 130 -9.03 -15.06 -14.04
#